data_AF-A0A9P6AJ16-F1
#
_entry.id   AF-A0A9P6AJ16-F1
#
_cell.length_a   1.000
_cell.length_b   1.000
_cell.length_c   1.000
_cell.angle_alpha   90.00
_cell.angle_beta   90.00
_cell.angle_gamma   90.00
#
_symmetry.space_group_name_H-M   'P 1'
#
loop_
_entity.id
_entity.type
_entity.pdbx_description
1 polymer ?
#
loop_
_entity_poly.entity_id
_entity_poly.type
_entity_poly.pdbx_seq_one_letter_code
_entity_poly.pdbx_strand_id
1 'polypeptide(L)'
;WRLDKDQVASAQLLLKADNGQNIEIIVICEEPGIHIIAFALKNSTHSWATHTVELALDGTFNTNAAGYEMSTVMAEANSQGIPLGFFMHVSTNGTAASGAKGWVLNDFLAYYVRKCPNVKFILPDKESSEIKAMGTTFPHTKHICCVWHATTYIDEQLAKNIPPMAYNPCSAYCIFNFINSMWAPGIASAGNAELDANSGSAIEQGLGALMNVKSKSGSASV
;
A
#
# COMPACT_ATOMS: atom_id res chain seq x y z
N TRP A 1 -6.29 29.99 0.46
CA TRP A 1 -5.73 28.63 0.67
C TRP A 1 -4.49 28.64 1.57
N ARG A 2 -3.59 29.64 1.48
CA ARG A 2 -2.43 29.77 2.39
C ARG A 2 -2.80 30.49 3.69
N LEU A 3 -3.17 29.72 4.71
CA LEU A 3 -3.62 30.20 6.03
C LEU A 3 -2.49 30.25 7.06
N ASP A 4 -1.35 29.59 6.78
CA ASP A 4 -0.15 29.59 7.62
C ASP A 4 1.12 29.65 6.74
N LYS A 5 2.27 29.99 7.34
CA LYS A 5 3.59 29.91 6.70
C LYS A 5 4.04 28.45 6.55
N ASP A 6 3.73 27.61 7.53
CA ASP A 6 3.91 26.18 7.46
C ASP A 6 2.82 25.54 6.60
N GLN A 7 3.23 24.76 5.59
CA GLN A 7 2.30 24.22 4.59
C GLN A 7 1.35 23.17 5.20
N VAL A 8 1.81 22.43 6.21
CA VAL A 8 1.04 21.37 6.89
C VAL A 8 -0.02 22.00 7.78
N ALA A 9 0.37 22.97 8.61
CA ALA A 9 -0.55 23.75 9.43
C ALA A 9 -1.59 24.47 8.55
N SER A 10 -1.16 25.05 7.43
CA SER A 10 -2.08 25.68 6.46
C SER A 10 -3.10 24.68 5.90
N ALA A 11 -2.68 23.45 5.57
CA ALA A 11 -3.58 22.41 5.08
C ALA A 11 -4.57 21.98 6.16
N GLN A 12 -4.11 21.73 7.39
CA GLN A 12 -4.97 21.39 8.52
C GLN A 12 -6.00 22.49 8.83
N LEU A 13 -5.60 23.76 8.78
CA LEU A 13 -6.50 24.90 8.95
C LEU A 13 -7.56 24.96 7.86
N LEU A 14 -7.19 24.66 6.60
CA LEU A 14 -8.13 24.62 5.48
C LEU A 14 -9.17 23.51 5.67
N LEU A 15 -8.73 22.31 6.07
CA LEU A 15 -9.63 21.19 6.34
C LEU A 15 -10.56 21.49 7.54
N LYS A 16 -10.05 22.10 8.60
CA LYS A 16 -10.86 22.52 9.75
C LYS A 16 -11.88 23.60 9.38
N ALA A 17 -11.52 24.52 8.48
CA ALA A 17 -12.41 25.60 8.03
C ALA A 17 -13.61 25.10 7.22
N ASP A 18 -13.54 23.91 6.59
CA ASP A 18 -14.71 23.27 5.96
C ASP A 18 -15.81 22.93 6.99
N ASN A 19 -15.45 22.82 8.27
CA ASN A 19 -16.36 22.53 9.37
C ASN A 19 -17.26 21.29 9.10
N GLY A 20 -16.70 20.30 8.42
CA GLY A 20 -17.37 19.04 8.10
C GLY A 20 -18.49 19.17 7.06
N GLN A 21 -18.54 20.24 6.27
CA GLN A 21 -19.56 20.42 5.23
C GLN A 21 -19.34 19.45 4.07
N ASN A 22 -18.16 19.50 3.45
CA ASN A 22 -17.82 18.76 2.23
C ASN A 22 -16.88 17.59 2.51
N ILE A 23 -16.11 17.66 3.59
CA ILE A 23 -15.13 16.62 3.95
C ILE A 23 -15.40 16.02 5.32
N GLU A 24 -14.90 14.81 5.53
CA GLU A 24 -14.84 14.15 6.84
C GLU A 24 -13.37 13.88 7.15
N ILE A 25 -12.84 14.49 8.22
CA ILE A 25 -11.47 14.21 8.67
C ILE A 25 -11.43 12.78 9.22
N ILE A 26 -10.53 11.95 8.69
CA ILE A 26 -10.35 10.57 9.12
C ILE A 26 -9.33 10.58 10.26
N VAL A 27 -9.76 10.14 11.44
CA VAL A 27 -8.88 10.02 12.60
C VAL A 27 -8.02 8.77 12.43
N ILE A 28 -6.70 8.95 12.50
CA ILE A 28 -5.69 7.91 12.37
C ILE A 28 -4.88 7.89 13.66
N CYS A 29 -4.51 6.70 14.16
CA CYS A 29 -3.62 6.58 15.29
C CYS A 29 -2.25 7.15 14.90
N GLU A 30 -1.80 8.19 15.59
CA GLU A 30 -0.51 8.80 15.30
C GLU A 30 0.63 7.84 15.61
N GLU A 31 1.58 7.73 14.68
CA GLU A 31 2.80 6.97 14.85
C GLU A 31 3.99 7.91 15.02
N PRO A 32 4.87 7.68 16.02
CA PRO A 32 6.06 8.51 16.22
C PRO A 32 6.89 8.61 14.92
N GLY A 33 7.29 9.83 14.56
CA GLY A 33 8.13 10.07 13.38
C GLY A 33 7.37 10.11 12.05
N ILE A 34 6.03 10.05 12.06
CA ILE A 34 5.19 10.24 10.87
C ILE A 34 4.18 11.37 11.12
N HIS A 35 4.09 12.31 10.19
CA HIS A 35 2.98 13.27 10.15
C HIS A 35 1.96 12.85 9.10
N ILE A 36 0.68 13.05 9.40
CA ILE A 36 -0.42 12.50 8.62
C ILE A 36 -1.54 13.54 8.50
N ILE A 37 -2.14 13.60 7.32
CA ILE A 37 -3.39 14.30 7.06
C ILE A 37 -4.28 13.34 6.27
N ALA A 38 -5.47 13.02 6.77
CA ALA A 38 -6.41 12.16 6.07
C ALA A 38 -7.84 12.68 6.12
N PHE A 39 -8.53 12.63 4.99
CA PHE A 39 -9.93 13.05 4.90
C PHE A 39 -10.66 12.37 3.74
N ALA A 40 -11.96 12.16 3.91
CA ALA A 40 -12.88 11.69 2.87
C ALA A 40 -13.65 12.86 2.26
N LEU A 41 -13.96 12.76 0.97
CA LEU A 41 -14.92 13.61 0.27
C LEU A 41 -16.32 13.07 0.55
N LYS A 42 -17.13 13.80 1.35
CA LYS A 42 -18.42 13.31 1.84
C LYS A 42 -19.39 12.99 0.71
N ASN A 43 -19.53 13.90 -0.26
CA ASN A 43 -20.48 13.72 -1.36
C ASN A 43 -20.13 12.50 -2.21
N SER A 44 -18.84 12.34 -2.56
CA SER A 44 -18.36 11.18 -3.32
C SER A 44 -18.54 9.89 -2.53
N THR A 45 -18.09 9.87 -1.27
CA THR A 45 -18.17 8.70 -0.38
C THR A 45 -19.63 8.28 -0.16
N HIS A 46 -20.52 9.22 0.15
CA HIS A 46 -21.93 8.92 0.38
C HIS A 46 -22.62 8.41 -0.88
N SER A 47 -22.32 8.99 -2.05
CA SER A 47 -22.99 8.63 -3.30
C SER A 47 -22.51 7.28 -3.84
N TRP A 48 -21.23 6.96 -3.70
CA TRP A 48 -20.60 5.88 -4.46
C TRP A 48 -20.08 4.71 -3.63
N ALA A 49 -19.69 4.91 -2.36
CA ALA A 49 -19.00 3.88 -1.59
C ALA A 49 -19.80 2.56 -1.50
N THR A 50 -21.12 2.63 -1.28
CA THR A 50 -21.98 1.44 -1.21
C THR A 50 -22.25 0.78 -2.57
N HIS A 51 -22.01 1.49 -3.67
CA HIS A 51 -22.18 0.98 -5.04
C HIS A 51 -20.85 0.51 -5.64
N THR A 52 -19.74 0.72 -4.94
CA THR A 52 -18.39 0.43 -5.42
C THR A 52 -18.10 -1.07 -5.35
N VAL A 53 -17.74 -1.65 -6.50
CA VAL A 53 -17.26 -3.05 -6.60
C VAL A 53 -15.75 -3.11 -6.73
N GLU A 54 -15.13 -2.08 -7.31
CA GLU A 54 -13.68 -1.97 -7.46
C GLU A 54 -13.16 -0.72 -6.75
N LEU A 55 -12.15 -0.90 -5.91
CA LEU A 55 -11.51 0.18 -5.17
C LEU A 55 -10.03 0.25 -5.56
N ALA A 56 -9.57 1.40 -6.02
CA ALA A 56 -8.17 1.65 -6.31
C ALA A 56 -7.52 2.48 -5.21
N LEU A 57 -6.23 2.26 -4.98
CA LEU A 57 -5.36 3.16 -4.23
C LEU A 57 -4.22 3.53 -5.14
N ASP A 58 -4.06 4.83 -5.34
CA ASP A 58 -3.00 5.40 -6.16
C ASP A 58 -2.23 6.42 -5.35
N GLY A 59 -0.90 6.39 -5.48
CA GLY A 59 0.04 7.16 -4.68
C GLY A 59 0.95 8.02 -5.55
N THR A 60 1.24 9.23 -5.07
CA THR A 60 2.25 10.11 -5.66
C THR A 60 3.14 10.70 -4.57
N PHE A 61 4.40 11.00 -4.92
CA PHE A 61 5.42 11.49 -3.99
C PHE A 61 5.87 12.90 -4.37
N ASN A 62 6.56 13.60 -3.46
CA ASN A 62 7.01 14.98 -3.63
C ASN A 62 5.88 15.97 -3.99
N THR A 63 4.71 15.80 -3.37
CA THR A 63 3.52 16.62 -3.65
C THR A 63 3.60 18.05 -3.14
N ASN A 64 4.53 18.33 -2.23
CA ASN A 64 4.81 19.66 -1.71
C ASN A 64 6.30 19.83 -1.36
N ALA A 65 6.68 21.04 -0.95
CA ALA A 65 8.07 21.35 -0.59
C ALA A 65 8.54 20.63 0.69
N ALA A 66 7.61 20.08 1.48
CA ALA A 66 7.89 19.30 2.67
C ALA A 66 8.05 17.80 2.39
N GLY A 67 7.96 17.36 1.13
CA GLY A 67 8.19 15.96 0.73
C GLY A 67 7.04 15.01 1.04
N TYR A 68 5.81 15.51 1.18
CA TYR A 68 4.66 14.63 1.42
C TYR A 68 4.40 13.68 0.26
N GLU A 69 4.13 12.44 0.62
CA GLU A 69 3.46 11.46 -0.22
C GLU A 69 1.95 11.60 -0.04
N MET A 70 1.21 11.52 -1.14
CA MET A 70 -0.25 11.57 -1.16
C MET A 70 -0.78 10.33 -1.86
N SER A 71 -1.61 9.57 -1.18
CA SER A 71 -2.40 8.49 -1.77
C SER A 71 -3.88 8.86 -1.80
N THR A 72 -4.61 8.39 -2.80
CA THR A 72 -6.05 8.58 -2.93
C THR A 72 -6.76 7.24 -3.07
N VAL A 73 -7.86 7.09 -2.33
CA VAL A 73 -8.78 5.96 -2.51
C VAL A 73 -9.81 6.38 -3.55
N MET A 74 -9.95 5.60 -4.61
CA MET A 74 -10.88 5.85 -5.71
C MET A 74 -11.86 4.69 -5.86
N ALA A 75 -13.14 5.00 -5.99
CA ALA A 75 -14.15 4.06 -6.44
C ALA A 75 -14.18 4.01 -7.96
N GLU A 76 -14.40 2.84 -8.53
CA GLU A 76 -14.91 2.72 -9.89
C GLU A 76 -16.43 2.96 -9.88
N ALA A 77 -16.90 3.83 -10.78
CA ALA A 77 -18.30 4.00 -11.08
C ALA A 77 -18.50 4.39 -12.54
N ASN A 78 -19.26 3.60 -13.30
CA ASN A 78 -19.57 3.85 -14.71
C ASN A 78 -18.31 4.13 -15.56
N SER A 79 -17.27 3.32 -15.36
CA SER A 79 -15.96 3.45 -16.01
C SER A 79 -15.23 4.76 -15.70
N GLN A 80 -15.54 5.38 -14.57
CA GLN A 80 -14.86 6.57 -14.06
C GLN A 80 -14.24 6.28 -12.70
N GLY A 81 -13.06 6.84 -12.45
CA GLY A 81 -12.46 6.89 -11.13
C GLY A 81 -13.04 8.06 -10.34
N ILE A 82 -13.75 7.75 -9.27
CA ILE A 82 -14.32 8.74 -8.36
C ILE A 82 -13.46 8.79 -7.08
N PRO A 83 -12.76 9.90 -6.80
CA PRO A 83 -12.00 10.02 -5.56
C PRO A 83 -12.96 10.00 -4.36
N LEU A 84 -12.71 9.10 -3.43
CA LEU A 84 -13.42 9.01 -2.16
C LEU A 84 -12.70 9.76 -1.06
N GLY A 85 -11.37 9.83 -1.11
CA GLY A 85 -10.61 10.65 -0.18
C GLY A 85 -9.10 10.54 -0.37
N PHE A 86 -8.39 11.22 0.52
CA PHE A 86 -6.96 11.43 0.43
C PHE A 86 -6.28 11.11 1.76
N PHE A 87 -5.09 10.55 1.64
CA PHE A 87 -4.17 10.24 2.71
C PHE A 87 -2.83 10.86 2.36
N MET A 88 -2.36 11.81 3.15
CA MET A 88 -1.08 12.46 2.96
C MET A 88 -0.20 12.15 4.16
N HIS A 89 1.04 11.75 3.92
CA HIS A 89 1.98 11.46 4.99
C HIS A 89 3.41 11.85 4.63
N VAL A 90 4.23 12.03 5.66
CA VAL A 90 5.68 12.25 5.52
C VAL A 90 6.39 11.71 6.74
N SER A 91 7.59 11.14 6.55
CA SER A 91 8.50 10.85 7.67
C SER A 91 9.18 12.14 8.12
N THR A 92 9.19 12.44 9.41
CA THR A 92 9.54 13.77 9.91
C THR A 92 11.00 13.92 10.28
N ASN A 93 11.50 13.03 11.13
CA ASN A 93 12.81 13.13 11.79
C ASN A 93 13.60 11.81 11.72
N GLY A 94 13.15 10.86 10.90
CA GLY A 94 13.76 9.54 10.78
C GLY A 94 13.53 8.61 11.98
N THR A 95 12.70 8.99 12.96
CA THR A 95 12.37 8.11 14.10
C THR A 95 11.18 7.19 13.83
N ALA A 96 10.64 7.20 12.60
CA ALA A 96 9.55 6.32 12.20
C ALA A 96 9.99 4.85 12.30
N ALA A 97 9.20 4.04 13.00
CA ALA A 97 9.45 2.61 13.11
C ALA A 97 9.32 1.93 11.73
N SER A 98 10.06 0.84 11.53
CA SER A 98 9.87 -0.01 10.35
C SER A 98 8.43 -0.53 10.31
N GLY A 99 7.71 -0.24 9.24
CA GLY A 99 6.30 -0.59 9.07
C GLY A 99 5.29 0.47 9.52
N ALA A 100 5.73 1.59 10.11
CA ALA A 100 4.83 2.64 10.60
C ALA A 100 3.90 3.20 9.51
N LYS A 101 4.39 3.37 8.26
CA LYS A 101 3.57 3.71 7.08
C LYS A 101 2.41 2.73 6.88
N GLY A 102 2.68 1.43 7.02
CA GLY A 102 1.66 0.39 6.85
C GLY A 102 0.60 0.42 7.94
N TRP A 103 0.97 0.72 9.19
CA TRP A 103 0.01 0.82 10.30
C TRP A 103 -0.94 2.00 10.11
N VAL A 104 -0.42 3.18 9.77
CA VAL A 104 -1.25 4.37 9.55
C VAL A 104 -2.12 4.24 8.29
N LEU A 105 -1.63 3.51 7.29
CA LEU A 105 -2.39 3.21 6.08
C LEU A 105 -3.52 2.20 6.38
N ASN A 106 -3.29 1.23 7.27
CA ASN A 106 -4.35 0.31 7.72
C ASN A 106 -5.49 1.07 8.39
N ASP A 107 -5.20 2.04 9.26
CA ASP A 107 -6.21 2.87 9.93
C ASP A 107 -7.03 3.68 8.91
N PHE A 108 -6.35 4.30 7.94
CA PHE A 108 -6.99 5.01 6.84
C PHE A 108 -7.90 4.08 6.02
N LEU A 109 -7.42 2.90 5.64
CA LEU A 109 -8.20 1.95 4.84
C LEU A 109 -9.35 1.32 5.63
N ALA A 110 -9.21 1.15 6.95
CA ALA A 110 -10.27 0.66 7.82
C ALA A 110 -11.52 1.57 7.80
N TYR A 111 -11.35 2.88 7.55
CA TYR A 111 -12.47 3.77 7.27
C TYR A 111 -13.29 3.31 6.06
N TYR A 112 -12.62 2.96 4.95
CA TYR A 112 -13.30 2.53 3.72
C TYR A 112 -13.83 1.10 3.77
N VAL A 113 -13.22 0.20 4.56
CA VAL A 113 -13.81 -1.13 4.82
C VAL A 113 -15.25 -1.00 5.34
N ARG A 114 -15.52 -0.01 6.19
CA ARG A 114 -16.87 0.24 6.73
C ARG A 114 -17.81 0.92 5.73
N LYS A 115 -17.27 1.73 4.81
CA LYS A 115 -18.07 2.54 3.87
C LYS A 115 -18.35 1.82 2.55
N CYS A 116 -17.47 0.90 2.15
CA CYS A 116 -17.51 0.21 0.86
C CYS A 116 -17.76 -1.31 1.04
N PRO A 117 -18.95 -1.74 1.51
CA PRO A 117 -19.22 -3.14 1.86
C PRO A 117 -19.25 -4.09 0.66
N ASN A 118 -19.40 -3.56 -0.57
CA ASN A 118 -19.60 -4.34 -1.78
C ASN A 118 -18.34 -4.52 -2.64
N VAL A 119 -17.18 -4.06 -2.13
CA VAL A 119 -15.91 -4.17 -2.83
C VAL A 119 -15.51 -5.64 -3.00
N LYS A 120 -15.19 -6.01 -4.23
CA LYS A 120 -14.73 -7.35 -4.64
C LYS A 120 -13.33 -7.33 -5.23
N PHE A 121 -12.91 -6.19 -5.80
CA PHE A 121 -11.61 -6.02 -6.41
C PHE A 121 -10.89 -4.83 -5.78
N ILE A 122 -9.62 -5.03 -5.48
CA ILE A 122 -8.72 -4.00 -5.00
C ILE A 122 -7.60 -3.82 -6.02
N LEU A 123 -7.37 -2.57 -6.41
CA LEU A 123 -6.32 -2.18 -7.34
C LEU A 123 -5.28 -1.31 -6.62
N PRO A 124 -4.30 -1.91 -5.93
CA PRO A 124 -3.19 -1.15 -5.37
C PRO A 124 -2.22 -0.70 -6.47
N ASP A 125 -1.45 0.35 -6.20
CA ASP A 125 -0.18 0.59 -6.87
C ASP A 125 0.81 -0.57 -6.61
N LYS A 126 1.95 -0.58 -7.30
CA LYS A 126 3.05 -1.54 -7.12
C LYS A 126 3.83 -1.34 -5.80
N GLU A 127 3.41 -0.41 -4.95
CA GLU A 127 4.10 -0.10 -3.70
C GLU A 127 3.79 -1.15 -2.63
N SER A 128 4.84 -1.69 -2.03
CA SER A 128 4.75 -2.85 -1.13
C SER A 128 3.98 -2.60 0.17
N SER A 129 4.07 -1.40 0.76
CA SER A 129 3.32 -1.06 1.96
C SER A 129 1.83 -0.89 1.66
N GLU A 130 1.48 -0.32 0.50
CA GLU A 130 0.11 -0.22 0.01
C GLU A 130 -0.51 -1.59 -0.28
N ILE A 131 0.19 -2.45 -1.02
CA ILE A 131 -0.23 -3.84 -1.29
C ILE A 131 -0.48 -4.58 0.03
N LYS A 132 0.45 -4.47 0.98
CA LYS A 132 0.34 -5.15 2.27
C LYS A 132 -0.83 -4.61 3.11
N ALA A 133 -1.02 -3.30 3.15
CA ALA A 133 -2.08 -2.68 3.93
C ALA A 133 -3.47 -3.02 3.36
N MET A 134 -3.61 -2.98 2.04
CA MET A 134 -4.84 -3.40 1.36
C MET A 134 -5.12 -4.89 1.55
N GLY A 135 -4.10 -5.75 1.43
CA GLY A 135 -4.26 -7.18 1.71
C GLY A 135 -4.69 -7.47 3.15
N THR A 136 -4.21 -6.66 4.10
CA THR A 136 -4.57 -6.78 5.53
C THR A 136 -5.99 -6.28 5.79
N THR A 137 -6.41 -5.17 5.19
CA THR A 137 -7.70 -4.52 5.45
C THR A 137 -8.86 -5.08 4.62
N PHE A 138 -8.58 -5.58 3.40
CA PHE A 138 -9.54 -6.21 2.50
C PHE A 138 -9.17 -7.67 2.17
N PRO A 139 -9.06 -8.56 3.19
CA PRO A 139 -8.49 -9.91 3.02
C PRO A 139 -9.33 -10.85 2.15
N HIS A 140 -10.61 -10.55 1.95
CA HIS A 140 -11.55 -11.39 1.18
C HIS A 140 -11.82 -10.87 -0.23
N THR A 141 -11.09 -9.85 -0.66
CA THR A 141 -11.22 -9.27 -2.00
C THR A 141 -10.13 -9.82 -2.92
N LYS A 142 -10.33 -9.71 -4.23
CA LYS A 142 -9.30 -10.04 -5.21
C LYS A 142 -8.38 -8.83 -5.39
N HIS A 143 -7.09 -9.03 -5.13
CA HIS A 143 -6.06 -8.01 -5.31
C HIS A 143 -5.41 -8.16 -6.69
N ILE A 144 -5.41 -7.09 -7.47
CA ILE A 144 -4.76 -7.06 -8.79
C ILE A 144 -4.01 -5.73 -8.89
N CYS A 145 -2.69 -5.77 -9.06
CA CYS A 145 -1.91 -4.55 -9.27
C CYS A 145 -2.44 -3.80 -10.50
N CYS A 146 -2.54 -2.47 -10.40
CA CYS A 146 -2.97 -1.63 -11.51
C CYS A 146 -2.13 -1.91 -12.76
N VAL A 147 -2.79 -2.29 -13.85
CA VAL A 147 -2.11 -2.67 -15.11
C VAL A 147 -1.26 -1.54 -15.65
N TRP A 148 -1.71 -0.28 -15.54
CA TRP A 148 -0.95 0.88 -15.97
C TRP A 148 0.37 1.01 -15.20
N HIS A 149 0.34 0.91 -13.86
CA HIS A 149 1.55 0.97 -13.04
C HIS A 149 2.48 -0.20 -13.31
N ALA A 150 1.95 -1.42 -13.44
CA ALA A 150 2.74 -2.62 -13.71
C ALA A 150 3.45 -2.53 -15.07
N THR A 151 2.72 -2.16 -16.13
CA THR A 151 3.27 -2.05 -17.49
C THR A 151 4.26 -0.90 -17.62
N THR A 152 3.91 0.29 -17.10
CA THR A 152 4.81 1.46 -17.09
C THR A 152 6.11 1.15 -16.35
N TYR A 153 6.02 0.51 -15.18
CA TYR A 153 7.21 0.11 -14.44
C TYR A 153 8.07 -0.87 -15.23
N ILE A 154 7.48 -1.88 -15.87
CA ILE A 154 8.22 -2.83 -16.71
C ILE A 154 8.93 -2.09 -17.84
N ASP A 155 8.23 -1.22 -18.57
CA ASP A 155 8.79 -0.44 -19.68
C ASP A 155 9.94 0.45 -19.22
N GLU A 156 9.79 1.13 -18.08
CA GLU A 156 10.85 1.95 -17.48
C GLU A 156 12.08 1.14 -17.10
N GLN A 157 11.91 -0.07 -16.55
CA GLN A 157 13.04 -0.93 -16.20
C GLN A 157 13.72 -1.49 -17.45
N LEU A 158 12.95 -1.91 -18.45
CA LEU A 158 13.49 -2.43 -19.71
C LEU A 158 14.20 -1.35 -20.53
N ALA A 159 13.79 -0.08 -20.42
CA ALA A 159 14.46 1.05 -21.05
C ALA A 159 15.80 1.40 -20.39
N LYS A 160 16.01 1.02 -19.12
CA LYS A 160 17.29 1.27 -18.43
C LYS A 160 18.33 0.27 -18.92
N ASN A 161 19.46 0.80 -19.40
CA ASN A 161 20.62 -0.03 -19.74
C ASN A 161 21.45 -0.39 -18.50
N ILE A 162 20.80 -1.01 -17.51
CA ILE A 162 21.43 -1.48 -16.28
C ILE A 162 21.21 -2.98 -16.14
N PRO A 163 22.19 -3.74 -15.62
CA PRO A 163 21.99 -5.16 -15.33
C PRO A 163 20.76 -5.35 -14.41
N PRO A 164 19.89 -6.34 -14.68
CA PRO A 164 18.77 -6.63 -13.80
C PRO A 164 19.28 -7.08 -12.43
N MET A 165 18.44 -6.91 -11.40
CA MET A 165 18.67 -7.52 -10.10
C MET A 165 18.81 -9.04 -10.25
N ALA A 166 19.67 -9.65 -9.45
CA ALA A 166 19.85 -11.10 -9.44
C ALA A 166 18.51 -11.81 -9.24
N TYR A 167 18.15 -12.68 -10.18
CA TYR A 167 16.93 -13.48 -10.12
C TYR A 167 17.22 -14.84 -9.49
N ASN A 168 16.48 -15.23 -8.46
CA ASN A 168 16.57 -16.54 -7.82
C ASN A 168 15.38 -17.43 -8.26
N PRO A 169 15.59 -18.41 -9.16
CA PRO A 169 14.52 -19.27 -9.66
C PRO A 169 13.97 -20.23 -8.59
N CYS A 170 14.80 -20.63 -7.61
CA CYS A 170 14.34 -21.46 -6.50
C CYS A 170 13.36 -20.69 -5.60
N SER A 171 13.69 -19.45 -5.24
CA SER A 171 12.79 -18.59 -4.48
C SER A 171 11.46 -18.36 -5.21
N ALA A 172 11.53 -18.13 -6.53
CA ALA A 172 10.33 -17.96 -7.34
C ALA A 172 9.49 -19.25 -7.42
N TYR A 173 10.11 -20.42 -7.61
CA TYR A 173 9.43 -21.73 -7.61
C TYR A 173 8.73 -22.04 -6.27
N CYS A 174 9.34 -21.68 -5.14
CA CYS A 174 8.73 -21.83 -3.82
C CYS A 174 7.41 -21.06 -3.68
N ILE A 175 7.25 -19.96 -4.42
CA ILE A 175 6.02 -19.15 -4.42
C ILE A 175 5.09 -19.58 -5.57
N PHE A 176 5.66 -19.91 -6.73
CA PHE A 176 4.98 -20.19 -7.98
C PHE A 176 5.53 -21.48 -8.61
N ASN A 177 4.94 -22.61 -8.27
CA ASN A 177 5.41 -23.94 -8.69
C ASN A 177 5.38 -24.21 -10.21
N PHE A 178 4.78 -23.32 -11.02
CA PHE A 178 4.84 -23.39 -12.47
C PHE A 178 6.14 -22.81 -13.06
N ILE A 179 6.92 -22.06 -12.27
CA ILE A 179 8.20 -21.51 -12.69
C ILE A 179 9.25 -22.63 -12.71
N ASN A 180 10.03 -22.74 -13.78
CA ASN A 180 11.14 -23.70 -13.80
C ASN A 180 12.26 -23.24 -12.84
N SER A 181 12.52 -24.01 -11.78
CA SER A 181 13.57 -23.71 -10.79
C SER A 181 15.00 -23.73 -11.35
N MET A 182 15.18 -24.27 -12.57
CA MET A 182 16.44 -24.28 -13.30
C MET A 182 16.55 -23.15 -14.34
N TRP A 183 15.52 -22.31 -14.49
CA TRP A 183 15.58 -21.19 -15.42
C TRP A 183 16.52 -20.11 -14.89
N ALA A 184 17.46 -19.66 -15.71
CA ALA A 184 18.33 -18.53 -15.41
C ALA A 184 18.25 -17.51 -16.55
N PRO A 185 18.21 -16.20 -16.26
CA PRO A 185 18.34 -15.20 -17.31
C PRO A 185 19.71 -15.35 -17.99
N GLY A 186 19.76 -15.32 -19.33
CA GLY A 186 20.99 -15.50 -20.12
C GLY A 186 22.01 -14.36 -20.01
N ILE A 187 21.83 -13.44 -19.06
CA ILE A 187 22.71 -12.32 -18.76
C ILE A 187 23.19 -12.55 -17.32
N ALA A 188 24.47 -12.82 -17.14
CA ALA A 188 25.06 -12.90 -15.81
C ALA A 188 24.94 -11.53 -15.14
N SER A 189 24.23 -11.45 -14.01
CA SER A 189 24.25 -10.26 -13.16
C SER A 189 25.70 -10.00 -12.74
N ALA A 190 26.18 -8.78 -12.96
CA ALA A 190 27.49 -8.34 -12.52
C ALA A 190 27.53 -8.34 -10.98
N GLY A 191 27.98 -9.45 -10.40
CA GLY A 191 28.05 -9.66 -8.95
C GLY A 191 27.36 -10.96 -8.57
N ASN A 192 28.16 -12.04 -8.53
CA ASN A 192 28.13 -13.11 -7.53
C ASN A 192 29.11 -14.21 -7.97
N ALA A 193 30.39 -13.86 -8.01
CA ALA A 193 31.41 -14.78 -7.51
C ALA A 193 31.61 -14.37 -6.05
N GLU A 194 31.38 -15.29 -5.13
CA GLU A 194 31.45 -15.13 -3.66
C GLU A 194 30.34 -14.30 -3.01
N LEU A 195 29.37 -14.99 -2.42
CA LEU A 195 28.86 -14.72 -1.07
C LEU A 195 28.11 -15.96 -0.55
N ASP A 196 28.93 -16.86 0.01
CA ASP A 196 28.76 -17.63 1.24
C ASP A 196 27.40 -18.21 1.66
N ALA A 197 27.50 -19.50 2.00
CA ALA A 197 26.54 -20.42 2.58
C ALA A 197 26.01 -20.04 3.99
N ASN A 198 25.86 -18.75 4.32
CA ASN A 198 25.45 -18.29 5.64
C ASN A 198 24.36 -17.19 5.68
N SER A 199 23.70 -16.89 4.57
CA SER A 199 22.61 -15.89 4.52
C SER A 199 21.20 -16.43 4.83
N GLY A 200 21.09 -17.68 5.30
CA GLY A 200 19.82 -18.34 5.61
C GLY A 200 19.00 -17.76 6.78
N SER A 201 19.44 -16.67 7.44
CA SER A 201 18.83 -16.24 8.70
C SER A 201 17.83 -15.06 8.61
N ALA A 202 17.75 -14.33 7.49
CA ALA A 202 16.95 -13.10 7.42
C ALA A 202 15.59 -13.26 6.70
N ILE A 203 15.48 -14.20 5.75
CA ILE A 203 14.23 -14.43 4.99
C ILE A 203 13.30 -15.40 5.74
N GLU A 204 13.83 -16.32 6.55
CA GLU A 204 13.02 -17.25 7.36
C GLU A 204 12.23 -16.54 8.48
N GLN A 205 12.70 -15.39 8.98
CA GLN A 205 11.98 -14.65 10.03
C GLN A 205 10.74 -13.90 9.50
N GLY A 206 10.68 -13.59 8.21
CA GLY A 206 9.52 -12.96 7.58
C GLY A 206 8.43 -13.93 7.13
N LEU A 207 8.81 -15.12 6.63
CA LEU A 207 7.86 -16.14 6.21
C LEU A 207 7.35 -17.03 7.36
N GLY A 208 8.14 -17.25 8.42
CA GLY A 208 7.74 -18.05 9.57
C GLY A 208 6.55 -17.47 10.37
N ALA A 209 6.37 -16.15 10.33
CA ALA A 209 5.24 -15.48 10.99
C ALA A 209 3.90 -15.64 10.25
N LEU A 210 3.91 -16.01 8.96
CA LEU A 210 2.71 -16.19 8.13
C LEU A 210 2.15 -17.63 8.16
N MET A 211 2.88 -18.60 8.72
CA MET A 211 2.46 -20.02 8.72
C MET A 211 2.00 -20.56 10.09
N ASN A 212 1.90 -19.73 11.14
CA ASN A 212 1.49 -20.19 12.47
C ASN A 212 0.08 -19.71 12.88
N VAL A 213 -0.92 -20.04 12.05
CA VAL A 213 -2.31 -20.16 12.51
C VAL A 213 -2.63 -21.65 12.58
N LYS A 214 -2.14 -22.32 13.63
CA LYS A 214 -2.60 -23.68 13.95
C LYS A 214 -3.99 -23.60 14.55
N SER A 215 -4.93 -24.19 13.82
CA SER A 215 -6.23 -24.68 14.27
C SER A 215 -6.16 -25.32 15.66
N LYS A 216 -6.90 -24.78 16.63
CA LYS A 216 -7.33 -25.55 17.82
C LYS A 216 -8.72 -26.11 17.55
N SER A 217 -8.78 -27.32 17.01
CA SER A 217 -9.94 -28.19 17.05
C SER A 217 -9.80 -29.18 18.21
N GLY A 218 -10.65 -29.01 19.23
CA GLY A 218 -11.32 -30.05 20.04
C GLY A 218 -10.51 -31.02 20.91
N SER A 219 -10.82 -31.05 22.21
CA SER A 219 -11.42 -32.24 22.85
C SER A 219 -11.87 -31.92 24.28
N ALA A 220 -13.17 -32.05 24.54
CA ALA A 220 -13.75 -32.12 25.87
C ALA A 220 -13.95 -33.61 26.25
N SER A 221 -13.44 -33.98 27.43
CA SER A 221 -13.80 -35.13 28.28
C SER A 221 -12.72 -35.18 29.37
N VAL A 222 -12.96 -35.16 30.68
CA VAL A 222 -14.05 -35.68 31.53
C VAL A 222 -14.33 -34.67 32.64
#